data_AF-C9L7B4-F1
#
_entry.id   AF-C9L7B4-F1
#
_cell.length_a   1.000
_cell.length_b   1.000
_cell.length_c   1.000
_cell.angle_alpha   90.00
_cell.angle_beta   90.00
_cell.angle_gamma   90.00
#
_symmetry.space_group_name_H-M   'P 1'
#
loop_
_entity.id
_entity.type
_entity.pdbx_description
1 polymer ?
#
loop_
_entity_poly.entity_id
_entity_poly.type
_entity_poly.pdbx_seq_one_letter_code
_entity_poly.pdbx_strand_id
1 'polypeptide(L)'
;MNKTIYGTVPIKSLRNNYSDIINQIYKLLPLKENNNSDIDYYFSTLLFRIRGMSNLFPNEPRWITILALIEAARSENDFKLYRKAVLDSCSIIKKMGEY
;
A
#
# COMPACT_ATOMS: atom_id res chain seq x y z
N MET A 1 -14.90 -3.23 15.69
CA MET A 1 -13.60 -3.91 15.75
C MET A 1 -13.39 -4.66 14.45
N ASN A 2 -12.21 -4.60 13.84
CA ASN A 2 -11.94 -5.32 12.60
C ASN A 2 -11.43 -6.73 12.89
N LYS A 3 -12.02 -7.73 12.21
CA LYS A 3 -11.72 -9.15 12.40
C LYS A 3 -10.52 -9.55 11.52
N THR A 4 -9.53 -10.16 12.15
CA THR A 4 -8.38 -10.79 11.50
C THR A 4 -8.47 -12.30 11.65
N ILE A 5 -7.50 -13.02 11.06
CA ILE A 5 -7.30 -14.45 11.31
C ILE A 5 -6.93 -14.78 12.78
N TYR A 6 -6.52 -13.79 13.58
CA TYR A 6 -6.11 -13.96 14.99
C TYR A 6 -7.09 -13.34 16.00
N GLY A 7 -8.27 -12.89 15.56
CA GLY A 7 -9.28 -12.27 16.43
C GLY A 7 -9.56 -10.83 16.06
N THR A 8 -9.62 -9.92 17.03
CA THR A 8 -9.94 -8.51 16.80
C THR A 8 -8.74 -7.61 17.02
N VAL A 9 -8.60 -6.59 16.17
CA VAL A 9 -7.56 -5.56 16.32
C VAL A 9 -8.22 -4.22 16.68
N PRO A 10 -7.63 -3.44 17.61
CA PRO A 10 -8.10 -2.10 17.92
C PRO A 10 -8.11 -1.20 16.67
N ILE A 11 -9.23 -0.50 16.44
CA ILE A 11 -9.42 0.35 15.26
C ILE A 11 -8.34 1.44 15.17
N LYS A 12 -7.96 2.03 16.32
CA LYS A 12 -6.91 3.04 16.38
C LYS A 12 -5.57 2.51 15.87
N SER A 13 -5.15 1.33 16.32
CA SER A 13 -3.90 0.69 15.88
C SER A 13 -3.91 0.38 14.39
N LEU A 14 -5.06 -0.08 13.88
CA LEU A 14 -5.23 -0.34 12.46
C LEU A 14 -5.15 0.93 11.61
N ARG A 15 -5.82 2.02 12.03
CA ARG A 15 -5.77 3.32 11.35
C ARG A 15 -4.36 3.90 11.34
N ASN A 16 -3.61 3.78 12.44
CA ASN A 16 -2.21 4.20 12.49
C ASN A 16 -1.37 3.40 11.48
N ASN A 17 -1.54 2.07 11.44
CA ASN A 17 -0.85 1.22 10.48
C ASN A 17 -1.19 1.59 9.02
N TYR A 18 -2.46 1.91 8.72
CA TYR A 18 -2.88 2.36 7.40
C TYR A 18 -2.19 3.68 7.01
N SER A 19 -2.13 4.64 7.93
CA SER A 19 -1.40 5.89 7.70
C SER A 19 0.08 5.65 7.42
N ASP A 20 0.71 4.71 8.11
CA ASP A 20 2.12 4.36 7.87
C ASP A 20 2.32 3.73 6.48
N ILE A 21 1.41 2.85 6.04
CA ILE A 21 1.48 2.25 4.70
C ILE A 21 1.29 3.35 3.63
N ILE A 22 0.30 4.24 3.80
CA ILE A 22 0.09 5.38 2.89
C ILE A 22 1.37 6.21 2.77
N ASN A 23 2.00 6.56 3.89
CA ASN A 23 3.24 7.33 3.88
C ASN A 23 4.38 6.61 3.14
N GLN A 24 4.49 5.29 3.27
CA GLN A 24 5.50 4.50 2.57
C GLN A 24 5.21 4.41 1.07
N ILE A 25 3.95 4.21 0.67
CA ILE A 25 3.55 4.21 -0.75
C ILE A 25 3.78 5.59 -1.36
N TYR A 26 3.42 6.67 -0.66
CA TYR A 26 3.60 8.03 -1.16
C TYR A 26 5.08 8.39 -1.41
N LYS A 27 6.01 7.86 -0.59
CA LYS A 27 7.46 8.04 -0.79
C LYS A 27 7.97 7.49 -2.12
N LEU A 28 7.24 6.58 -2.77
CA LEU A 28 7.60 6.09 -4.11
C LEU A 28 7.63 7.23 -5.15
N LEU A 29 6.83 8.29 -4.99
CA LEU A 29 6.85 9.44 -5.91
C LEU A 29 8.22 10.12 -5.98
N PRO A 30 8.75 10.70 -4.88
CA PRO A 30 10.05 11.35 -4.93
C PRO A 30 11.21 10.37 -5.18
N LEU A 31 11.08 9.08 -4.83
CA LEU A 31 12.11 8.08 -5.14
C LEU A 31 12.26 7.89 -6.66
N LYS A 32 11.15 7.86 -7.40
CA LYS A 32 11.16 7.75 -8.86
C LYS A 32 11.63 9.05 -9.51
N GLU A 33 11.12 10.20 -9.06
CA GLU A 33 11.51 11.52 -9.58
C GLU A 33 13.03 11.77 -9.45
N ASN A 34 13.62 11.31 -8.34
CA ASN A 34 15.05 11.48 -8.08
C ASN A 34 15.92 10.34 -8.63
N ASN A 35 15.38 9.42 -9.42
CA ASN A 35 16.09 8.24 -9.95
C ASN A 35 16.87 7.47 -8.86
N ASN A 36 16.24 7.26 -7.70
CA ASN A 36 16.86 6.58 -6.58
C ASN A 36 17.19 5.11 -6.94
N SER A 37 18.44 4.70 -6.72
CA SER A 37 18.94 3.35 -7.04
C SER A 37 18.22 2.23 -6.30
N ASP A 38 17.68 2.53 -5.12
CA ASP A 38 17.11 1.55 -4.20
C ASP A 38 15.59 1.46 -4.33
N ILE A 39 14.98 2.16 -5.29
CA ILE A 39 13.53 2.19 -5.46
C ILE A 39 12.91 0.79 -5.56
N ASP A 40 13.60 -0.16 -6.19
CA ASP A 40 13.17 -1.54 -6.33
C ASP A 40 13.08 -2.28 -4.98
N TYR A 41 13.99 -1.96 -4.07
CA TYR A 41 13.95 -2.46 -2.69
C TYR A 41 12.77 -1.89 -1.91
N TYR A 42 12.44 -0.60 -2.10
CA TYR A 42 11.24 0.01 -1.53
C TYR A 42 9.95 -0.66 -2.04
N PHE A 43 9.87 -0.96 -3.33
CA PHE A 43 8.76 -1.73 -3.91
C PHE A 43 8.64 -3.11 -3.26
N SER A 44 9.75 -3.86 -3.19
CA SER A 44 9.78 -5.20 -2.60
C SER A 44 9.32 -5.19 -1.14
N THR A 45 9.76 -4.21 -0.36
CA THR A 45 9.37 -4.03 1.05
C THR A 45 7.88 -3.72 1.19
N LEU A 46 7.35 -2.83 0.34
CA LEU A 46 5.92 -2.48 0.32
C LEU A 46 5.06 -3.69 -0.03
N LEU A 47 5.39 -4.41 -1.10
CA LEU A 47 4.68 -5.60 -1.55
C LEU A 47 4.66 -6.68 -0.46
N PHE A 48 5.80 -6.91 0.21
CA PHE A 48 5.88 -7.82 1.35
C PHE A 48 4.91 -7.42 2.48
N ARG A 49 4.90 -6.14 2.86
CA ARG A 49 4.02 -5.62 3.91
C ARG A 49 2.53 -5.74 3.53
N ILE A 50 2.18 -5.35 2.31
CA ILE A 50 0.79 -5.38 1.82
C ILE A 50 0.30 -6.83 1.71
N ARG A 51 1.14 -7.78 1.27
CA ARG A 51 0.83 -9.21 1.30
C ARG A 51 0.57 -9.73 2.71
N GLY A 52 1.32 -9.25 3.70
CA GLY A 52 1.04 -9.52 5.11
C GLY A 52 -0.37 -9.06 5.51
N MET A 53 -0.79 -7.88 5.04
CA MET A 53 -2.14 -7.35 5.30
C MET A 53 -3.22 -8.18 4.59
N SER A 54 -3.02 -8.59 3.34
CA SER A 54 -4.00 -9.44 2.64
C SER A 54 -4.20 -10.78 3.35
N ASN A 55 -3.14 -11.35 3.91
CA ASN A 55 -3.23 -12.59 4.69
C ASN A 55 -3.92 -12.38 6.05
N LEU A 56 -3.65 -11.26 6.72
CA LEU A 56 -4.22 -10.95 8.02
C LEU A 56 -5.72 -10.61 7.93
N PHE A 57 -6.14 -10.01 6.82
CA PHE A 57 -7.51 -9.60 6.51
C PHE A 57 -8.02 -10.26 5.21
N PRO A 58 -8.27 -11.58 5.22
CA PRO A 58 -8.62 -12.32 3.99
C PRO A 58 -9.95 -11.91 3.35
N ASN A 59 -10.84 -11.28 4.13
CA ASN A 59 -12.14 -10.78 3.66
C ASN A 59 -12.07 -9.33 3.16
N GLU A 60 -10.87 -8.78 3.01
CA GLU A 60 -10.64 -7.41 2.54
C GLU A 60 -9.96 -7.43 1.18
N PRO A 61 -10.72 -7.53 0.06
CA PRO A 61 -10.16 -7.69 -1.28
C PRO A 61 -9.38 -6.47 -1.76
N ARG A 62 -9.58 -5.29 -1.15
CA ARG A 62 -8.86 -4.07 -1.51
C ARG A 62 -7.35 -4.22 -1.36
N TRP A 63 -6.86 -5.09 -0.47
CA TRP A 63 -5.43 -5.40 -0.38
C TRP A 63 -4.87 -6.03 -1.65
N ILE A 64 -5.64 -6.88 -2.33
CA ILE A 64 -5.24 -7.49 -3.61
C ILE A 64 -5.17 -6.41 -4.69
N THR A 65 -6.15 -5.49 -4.72
CA THR A 65 -6.11 -4.34 -5.64
C THR A 65 -4.86 -3.49 -5.43
N ILE A 66 -4.50 -3.21 -4.18
CA ILE A 66 -3.30 -2.43 -3.85
C ILE A 66 -2.04 -3.19 -4.29
N LEU A 67 -1.93 -4.51 -4.06
CA LEU A 67 -0.80 -5.31 -4.55
C LEU A 67 -0.63 -5.18 -6.08
N ALA A 68 -1.73 -5.34 -6.82
CA ALA A 68 -1.71 -5.24 -8.27
C ALA A 68 -1.28 -3.85 -8.76
N LEU A 69 -1.75 -2.78 -8.12
CA LEU A 69 -1.36 -1.40 -8.46
C LEU A 69 0.11 -1.12 -8.17
N ILE A 70 0.62 -1.58 -7.02
CA ILE A 70 2.03 -1.38 -6.65
C ILE A 70 2.96 -2.20 -7.55
N GLU A 71 2.58 -3.42 -7.91
CA GLU A 71 3.34 -4.24 -8.87
C GLU A 71 3.37 -3.57 -10.26
N ALA A 72 2.22 -3.08 -10.74
CA ALA A 72 2.15 -2.36 -12.01
C ALA A 72 3.03 -1.10 -12.01
N ALA A 73 3.00 -0.32 -10.91
CA ALA A 73 3.82 0.87 -10.77
C ALA A 73 5.34 0.56 -10.80
N ARG A 74 5.77 -0.59 -10.29
CA ARG A 74 7.18 -1.01 -10.27
C ARG A 74 7.79 -1.05 -11.68
N SER A 75 7.05 -1.60 -12.64
CA SER A 75 7.46 -1.75 -14.04
C SER A 75 7.10 -0.57 -14.95
N GLU A 76 6.44 0.46 -14.42
CA GLU A 76 5.92 1.57 -15.23
C GLU A 76 7.00 2.64 -15.51
N ASN A 77 7.05 3.07 -16.77
CA ASN A 77 7.96 4.10 -17.27
C ASN A 77 7.25 5.44 -17.48
N ASP A 78 5.95 5.44 -17.80
CA ASP A 78 5.15 6.66 -17.85
C ASP A 78 4.90 7.17 -16.42
N PHE A 79 5.54 8.29 -16.09
CA PHE A 79 5.42 8.90 -14.77
C PHE A 79 3.98 9.27 -14.38
N LYS A 80 3.10 9.60 -15.33
CA LYS A 80 1.69 9.90 -15.05
C LYS A 80 0.93 8.65 -14.63
N LEU A 81 1.13 7.53 -15.34
CA LEU A 81 0.51 6.24 -15.00
C LEU A 81 1.06 5.71 -13.66
N TYR A 82 2.37 5.81 -13.47
CA TYR A 82 3.05 5.52 -12.21
C TYR A 82 2.44 6.29 -11.05
N ARG A 83 2.39 7.62 -11.18
CA ARG A 83 1.84 8.52 -10.15
C ARG A 83 0.39 8.19 -9.86
N LYS A 84 -0.41 7.90 -10.89
CA LYS A 84 -1.81 7.50 -10.72
C LYS A 84 -1.93 6.21 -9.90
N ALA A 85 -1.16 5.17 -10.22
CA ALA A 85 -1.19 3.90 -9.47
C ALA A 85 -0.79 4.09 -7.98
N VAL A 86 0.22 4.91 -7.71
CA VAL A 86 0.66 5.26 -6.35
C VAL A 86 -0.44 6.02 -5.59
N LEU A 87 -1.05 7.04 -6.20
CA LEU A 87 -2.09 7.84 -5.55
C LEU A 87 -3.41 7.08 -5.37
N ASP A 88 -3.80 6.25 -6.33
CA ASP A 88 -4.97 5.38 -6.23
C ASP A 88 -4.80 4.39 -5.07
N SER A 89 -3.62 3.79 -4.92
CA SER A 89 -3.29 2.92 -3.79
C SER A 89 -3.45 3.63 -2.44
N CYS A 90 -2.91 4.84 -2.30
CA CYS A 90 -3.09 5.67 -1.10
C CYS A 90 -4.57 5.98 -0.83
N SER A 91 -5.33 6.31 -1.87
CA SER A 91 -6.77 6.64 -1.76
C SER A 91 -7.60 5.45 -1.29
N ILE A 92 -7.32 4.25 -1.81
CA ILE A 92 -7.99 3.00 -1.39
C ILE A 92 -7.74 2.74 0.10
N ILE A 93 -6.48 2.81 0.55
CA ILE A 93 -6.13 2.57 1.96
C ILE A 93 -6.76 3.62 2.87
N LYS A 94 -6.79 4.89 2.44
CA LYS A 94 -7.42 5.97 3.20
C LYS A 94 -8.90 5.67 3.43
N LYS A 95 -9.63 5.31 2.38
CA LYS A 95 -11.04 4.91 2.46
C LYS A 95 -11.26 3.70 3.37
N MET A 96 -10.32 2.75 3.41
CA MET A 96 -10.40 1.60 4.33
C MET A 96 -10.36 2.03 5.81
N GLY A 97 -9.73 3.16 6.12
CA GLY A 97 -9.62 3.69 7.49
C GLY A 97 -10.77 4.61 7.93
N GLU A 98 -11.63 5.05 7.01
CA GLU A 98 -12.68 6.05 7.24
C GLU A 98 -13.98 5.49 7.87
N TYR A 99 -13.97 4.23 8.32
CA TYR A 99 -15.10 3.55 8.98
C TYR A 99 -14.84 3.29 10.47
#